data_AF-S9RZS4-F1
#
_entry.id   AF-S9RZS4-F1
#
_cell.length_a   1.000
_cell.length_b   1.000
_cell.length_c   1.000
_cell.angle_alpha   90.00
_cell.angle_beta   90.00
_cell.angle_gamma   90.00
#
_symmetry.space_group_name_H-M   'P 1'
#
loop_
_entity.id
_entity.type
_entity.pdbx_description
1 polymer ?
#
loop_
_entity_poly.entity_id
_entity_poly.type
_entity_poly.pdbx_seq_one_letter_code
_entity_poly.pdbx_strand_id
1 'polypeptide(L)'
;MSQTLKALMRKGYVSERRSELDKRSISYDLTSTGRALAARQGDLVNAIDALTDAEQSYLDESLSSVLEHQIVKNGSRAFGVCRACTYHRVTEDGPYCALLSLPLLPDEPEQICHEQVAA
;
A
#
# COMPACT_ATOMS: atom_id res chain seq x y z
N MET A 1 18.98 -2.20 0.13
CA MET A 1 18.14 -2.34 -1.07
C MET A 1 17.55 -3.74 -1.11
N SER A 2 16.22 -3.87 -1.17
CA SER A 2 15.51 -5.15 -1.12
C SER A 2 15.96 -6.11 -2.24
N GLN A 3 16.29 -7.36 -1.88
CA GLN A 3 16.67 -8.38 -2.84
C GLN A 3 15.51 -8.77 -3.76
N THR A 4 14.28 -8.71 -3.26
CA THR A 4 13.05 -8.95 -4.03
C THR A 4 12.86 -7.90 -5.11
N LEU A 5 13.00 -6.61 -4.79
CA LEU A 5 12.86 -5.52 -5.77
C LEU A 5 13.92 -5.60 -6.87
N LYS A 6 15.18 -5.92 -6.52
CA LYS A 6 16.23 -6.19 -7.51
C LYS A 6 15.87 -7.33 -8.45
N ALA A 7 15.29 -8.41 -7.92
CA ALA A 7 14.88 -9.55 -8.74
C ALA A 7 13.73 -9.17 -9.69
N LEU A 8 12.74 -8.42 -9.22
CA LEU A 8 11.62 -7.93 -10.04
C LEU A 8 12.10 -6.97 -11.14
N MET A 9 13.07 -6.09 -10.85
CA MET A 9 13.70 -5.24 -11.87
C MET A 9 14.44 -6.05 -12.93
N ARG A 10 15.26 -7.03 -12.52
CA ARG A 10 15.97 -7.90 -13.48
C ARG A 10 15.02 -8.69 -14.38
N LYS A 11 13.82 -9.01 -13.88
CA LYS A 11 12.75 -9.65 -14.67
C LYS A 11 11.95 -8.66 -15.53
N GLY A 12 12.24 -7.36 -15.42
CA GLY A 12 11.56 -6.30 -16.18
C GLY A 12 10.15 -5.97 -15.69
N TYR A 13 9.78 -6.34 -14.46
CA TYR A 13 8.42 -6.12 -13.92
C TYR A 13 8.26 -4.80 -13.18
N VAL A 14 9.35 -4.21 -12.69
CA VAL A 14 9.34 -2.90 -12.04
C VAL A 14 10.49 -2.04 -12.56
N SER A 15 10.30 -0.73 -12.53
CA SER A 15 11.33 0.27 -12.82
C SER A 15 11.61 1.14 -11.60
N GLU A 16 12.88 1.44 -11.34
CA GLU A 16 13.32 2.35 -10.29
C GLU A 16 13.09 3.82 -10.72
N ARG A 17 12.49 4.62 -9.84
CA ARG A 17 12.38 6.08 -9.96
C ARG A 17 13.00 6.73 -8.73
N ARG A 18 14.05 7.52 -8.93
CA ARG A 18 14.67 8.27 -7.84
C ARG A 18 13.94 9.59 -7.62
N SER A 19 13.75 9.96 -6.36
CA SER A 19 13.16 11.26 -6.03
C SER A 19 14.12 12.41 -6.38
N GLU A 20 13.56 13.46 -6.96
CA GLU A 20 14.27 14.72 -7.23
C GLU A 20 14.43 15.58 -5.97
N LEU A 21 13.54 15.38 -4.97
CA LEU A 21 13.49 16.16 -3.73
C LEU A 21 14.31 15.52 -2.60
N ASP A 22 14.34 14.18 -2.50
CA ASP A 22 15.21 13.45 -1.56
C ASP A 22 15.97 12.34 -2.29
N LYS A 23 17.28 12.54 -2.48
CA LYS A 23 18.16 11.57 -3.16
C LYS A 23 18.31 10.23 -2.43
N ARG A 24 17.87 10.12 -1.18
CA ARG A 24 17.84 8.86 -0.41
C ARG A 24 16.56 8.06 -0.68
N SER A 25 15.53 8.69 -1.25
CA SER A 25 14.26 8.06 -1.56
C SER A 25 14.27 7.44 -2.95
N ILE A 26 13.84 6.18 -3.02
CA ILE A 26 13.75 5.38 -4.23
C ILE A 26 12.35 4.78 -4.30
N SER A 27 11.60 5.16 -5.33
CA SER A 27 10.29 4.60 -5.65
C SER A 27 10.42 3.53 -6.75
N TYR A 28 9.44 2.65 -6.83
CA TYR A 28 9.37 1.63 -7.87
C TYR A 28 7.99 1.65 -8.50
N ASP A 29 7.94 1.70 -9.81
CA ASP A 29 6.71 1.65 -10.58
C ASP A 29 6.60 0.30 -11.29
N LEU A 30 5.39 -0.23 -11.42
CA LEU A 30 5.17 -1.39 -12.28
C LEU A 30 5.42 -0.98 -13.74
N THR A 31 6.13 -1.84 -14.48
CA THR A 31 6.22 -1.72 -15.94
C THR A 31 4.90 -2.20 -16.57
N SER A 32 4.75 -2.05 -17.89
CA SER A 32 3.59 -2.62 -18.61
C SER A 32 3.49 -4.14 -18.42
N THR A 33 4.63 -4.84 -18.49
CA THR A 33 4.71 -6.29 -18.25
C THR A 33 4.44 -6.64 -16.78
N GLY A 34 4.92 -5.83 -15.84
CA GLY A 34 4.60 -5.97 -14.41
C GLY A 34 3.11 -5.83 -14.12
N ARG A 35 2.45 -4.81 -14.70
CA ARG A 35 0.99 -4.64 -14.60
C ARG A 35 0.23 -5.83 -15.18
N ALA A 36 0.63 -6.30 -16.36
CA ALA A 36 0.00 -7.46 -16.99
C ALA A 36 0.15 -8.73 -16.14
N LEU A 37 1.30 -8.92 -15.48
CA LEU A 37 1.50 -10.04 -14.56
C LEU A 37 0.65 -9.92 -13.29
N ALA A 38 0.62 -8.73 -12.68
CA ALA A 38 -0.13 -8.46 -11.46
C ALA A 38 -1.66 -8.57 -11.66
N ALA A 39 -2.14 -8.32 -12.87
CA ALA A 39 -3.56 -8.47 -13.23
C ALA A 39 -4.02 -9.93 -13.37
N ARG A 40 -3.11 -10.92 -13.34
CA ARG A 40 -3.49 -12.33 -13.44
C ARG A 40 -4.09 -12.79 -12.11
N GLN A 41 -5.27 -13.40 -12.14
CA GLN A 41 -5.80 -14.08 -10.97
C GLN A 41 -4.85 -15.22 -10.57
N GLY A 42 -4.44 -15.22 -9.31
CA GLY A 42 -3.63 -16.29 -8.73
C GLY A 42 -4.50 -17.49 -8.36
N ASP A 43 -3.89 -18.67 -8.26
CA ASP A 43 -4.60 -19.91 -7.93
C ASP A 43 -5.39 -19.83 -6.61
N LEU A 44 -4.91 -19.04 -5.65
CA LEU A 44 -5.62 -18.80 -4.39
C LEU A 44 -6.95 -18.05 -4.62
N VAL A 45 -6.97 -17.05 -5.49
CA VAL A 45 -8.21 -16.31 -5.81
C VAL A 45 -9.20 -17.26 -6.46
N ASN A 46 -8.74 -18.08 -7.41
CA ASN A 46 -9.60 -19.08 -8.04
C ASN A 46 -10.16 -20.11 -7.03
N ALA A 47 -9.38 -20.49 -6.03
CA ALA A 47 -9.83 -21.40 -4.98
C ALA A 47 -10.86 -20.75 -4.05
N ILE A 48 -10.74 -19.45 -3.77
CA ILE A 48 -11.72 -18.67 -2.99
C ILE A 48 -13.01 -18.48 -3.81
N ASP A 49 -12.89 -18.15 -5.10
CA ASP A 49 -14.03 -17.95 -6.00
C ASP A 49 -14.87 -19.23 -6.20
N ALA A 50 -14.30 -20.40 -5.90
CA ALA A 50 -15.00 -21.69 -5.95
C ALA A 50 -15.88 -21.96 -4.71
N LEU A 51 -15.74 -21.17 -3.64
CA LEU A 51 -16.56 -21.25 -2.44
C LEU A 51 -17.93 -20.60 -2.69
N THR A 52 -18.93 -21.01 -1.92
CA THR A 52 -20.24 -20.33 -1.90
C THR A 52 -20.12 -18.90 -1.36
N ASP A 53 -21.03 -18.01 -1.74
CA ASP A 53 -21.05 -16.62 -1.24
C ASP A 53 -21.04 -16.55 0.30
N ALA A 54 -21.72 -17.48 0.97
CA ALA A 54 -21.75 -17.55 2.42
C ALA A 54 -20.38 -17.94 3.02
N GLU A 55 -19.67 -18.88 2.40
CA GLU A 55 -18.32 -19.29 2.81
C GLU A 55 -17.30 -18.17 2.55
N GLN A 56 -17.43 -17.45 1.43
CA GLN A 56 -16.58 -16.30 1.13
C GLN A 56 -16.76 -15.19 2.16
N SER A 57 -18.01 -14.82 2.48
CA SER A 57 -18.29 -13.81 3.51
C SER A 57 -17.77 -14.23 4.89
N TYR A 58 -17.98 -15.50 5.27
CA TYR A 58 -17.47 -16.01 6.56
C TYR A 58 -15.94 -15.99 6.63
N LEU A 59 -15.26 -16.35 5.54
CA LEU A 59 -13.80 -16.30 5.45
C LEU A 59 -13.29 -14.85 5.54
N ASP A 60 -13.91 -13.92 4.84
CA ASP A 60 -13.58 -12.49 4.88
C ASP A 60 -13.73 -11.91 6.30
N GLU A 61 -14.87 -12.14 6.95
CA GLU A 61 -15.11 -11.70 8.32
C GLU A 61 -14.07 -12.27 9.29
N SER A 62 -13.76 -13.57 9.15
CA SER A 62 -12.80 -14.25 10.01
C SER A 62 -11.38 -13.72 9.83
N LEU A 63 -10.93 -13.56 8.59
CA LEU A 63 -9.59 -13.03 8.28
C LEU A 63 -9.46 -11.55 8.68
N SER A 64 -10.50 -10.76 8.45
CA SER A 64 -10.56 -9.35 8.86
C SER A 64 -10.46 -9.21 10.37
N SER A 65 -11.22 -10.01 11.13
CA SER A 65 -11.14 -10.02 12.59
C SER A 65 -9.73 -10.39 13.08
N VAL A 66 -9.09 -11.42 12.52
CA VAL A 66 -7.71 -11.78 12.86
C VAL A 66 -6.74 -10.64 12.58
N LEU A 67 -6.88 -9.98 11.43
CA LEU A 67 -6.04 -8.84 11.05
C LEU A 67 -6.21 -7.67 12.02
N GLU A 68 -7.45 -7.31 12.37
CA GLU A 68 -7.75 -6.23 13.33
C GLU A 68 -7.10 -6.48 14.69
N HIS A 69 -7.27 -7.67 15.25
CA HIS A 69 -6.67 -8.04 16.54
C HIS A 69 -5.13 -7.96 16.47
N GLN A 70 -4.54 -8.36 15.35
CA GLN A 70 -3.10 -8.27 15.15
C GLN A 70 -2.61 -6.82 14.99
N ILE A 71 -3.37 -5.95 14.32
CA ILE A 71 -3.07 -4.52 14.20
C ILE A 71 -3.11 -3.85 15.57
N VAL A 72 -4.14 -4.12 16.37
CA VAL A 72 -4.24 -3.61 17.75
C VAL A 72 -3.03 -4.07 18.58
N LYS A 73 -2.68 -5.35 18.50
CA LYS A 73 -1.48 -5.88 19.17
C LYS A 73 -0.19 -5.23 18.69
N ASN A 74 -0.14 -4.78 17.45
CA ASN A 74 0.98 -4.04 16.86
C ASN A 74 0.95 -2.53 17.17
N GLY A 75 0.19 -2.11 18.20
CA GLY A 75 0.09 -0.70 18.62
C GLY A 75 -0.73 0.16 17.68
N SER A 76 -1.76 -0.42 17.03
CA SER A 76 -2.64 0.25 16.07
C SER A 76 -1.93 0.83 14.85
N ARG A 77 -0.71 0.34 14.53
CA ARG A 77 0.00 0.69 13.29
C ARG A 77 -0.67 -0.05 12.14
N ALA A 78 -1.69 0.57 11.57
CA ALA A 78 -2.38 0.06 10.40
C ALA A 78 -1.57 0.35 9.13
N PHE A 79 -1.86 -0.43 8.08
CA PHE A 79 -1.37 -0.17 6.74
C PHE A 79 -2.46 0.60 5.99
N GLY A 80 -2.45 1.93 6.12
CA GLY A 80 -3.54 2.78 5.62
C GLY A 80 -3.08 3.80 4.58
N VAL A 81 -4.04 4.33 3.83
CA VAL A 81 -3.80 5.43 2.88
C VAL A 81 -3.57 6.75 3.62
N CYS A 82 -2.67 7.59 3.09
CA CYS A 82 -2.26 8.84 3.72
C CYS A 82 -3.45 9.76 4.05
N ARG A 83 -4.43 9.89 3.14
CA ARG A 83 -5.62 10.74 3.35
C ARG A 83 -6.46 10.39 4.58
N ALA A 84 -6.38 9.13 5.05
CA ALA A 84 -7.09 8.65 6.24
C ALA A 84 -6.20 8.67 7.51
N CYS A 85 -5.05 9.33 7.45
CA CYS A 85 -4.14 9.48 8.58
C CYS A 85 -4.55 10.68 9.45
N THR A 86 -4.50 10.52 10.78
CA THR A 86 -4.75 11.61 11.74
C THR A 86 -3.84 12.84 11.53
N TYR A 87 -2.68 12.65 10.90
CA TYR A 87 -1.70 13.71 10.60
C TYR A 87 -1.89 14.36 9.23
N HIS A 88 -2.79 13.85 8.38
CA HIS A 88 -3.05 14.43 7.07
C HIS A 88 -3.79 15.76 7.22
N ARG A 89 -3.35 16.77 6.48
CA ARG A 89 -3.96 18.10 6.42
C ARG A 89 -4.08 18.54 4.97
N VAL A 90 -5.05 19.40 4.71
CA VAL A 90 -5.16 20.17 3.47
C VAL A 90 -4.87 21.63 3.82
N THR A 91 -3.87 22.22 3.20
CA THR A 91 -3.51 23.65 3.32
C THR A 91 -3.84 24.38 2.02
N GLU A 92 -3.63 25.70 1.99
CA GLU A 92 -3.82 26.51 0.78
C GLU A 92 -2.90 26.05 -0.37
N ASP A 93 -1.70 25.56 -0.04
CA ASP A 93 -0.70 25.07 -1.00
C ASP A 93 -0.88 23.59 -1.40
N GLY A 94 -1.89 22.90 -0.84
CA GLY A 94 -2.22 21.51 -1.17
C GLY A 94 -2.15 20.54 0.02
N PRO A 95 -2.01 19.22 -0.23
CA PRO A 95 -1.96 18.23 0.83
C PRO A 95 -0.65 18.33 1.63
N TYR A 96 -0.73 18.11 2.94
CA TYR A 96 0.38 18.30 3.87
C TYR A 96 0.40 17.23 4.94
N CYS A 97 1.60 16.75 5.30
CA CYS A 97 1.80 15.83 6.41
C CYS A 97 2.24 16.59 7.66
N ALA A 98 1.35 16.70 8.65
CA ALA A 98 1.65 17.41 9.90
C ALA A 98 2.72 16.72 10.77
N LEU A 99 2.88 15.40 10.65
CA LEU A 99 3.90 14.65 11.39
C LEU A 99 5.31 14.94 10.88
N LEU A 100 5.51 14.87 9.56
CA LEU A 100 6.80 15.09 8.91
C LEU A 100 7.07 16.56 8.59
N SER A 101 6.06 17.41 8.76
CA SER A 101 6.09 18.84 8.45
C SER A 101 6.55 19.13 7.02
N LEU A 102 5.89 18.49 6.05
CA LEU A 102 6.21 18.64 4.62
C LEU A 102 4.97 18.67 3.74
N PRO A 103 5.02 19.40 2.60
CA PRO A 103 4.01 19.28 1.56
C PRO A 103 4.06 17.90 0.91
N LEU A 104 2.89 17.38 0.56
CA LEU A 104 2.73 16.13 -0.18
C LEU A 104 2.50 16.44 -1.66
N LEU A 105 2.95 15.55 -2.54
CA LEU A 105 2.58 15.57 -3.94
C LEU A 105 1.07 15.28 -4.10
N PRO A 106 0.43 15.73 -5.19
CA PRO A 106 -1.02 15.56 -5.37
C PRO A 106 -1.53 14.12 -5.28
N ASP A 107 -0.71 13.13 -5.64
CA ASP A 107 -1.06 11.70 -5.64
C ASP A 107 -0.72 10.98 -4.34
N GLU A 108 0.16 11.53 -3.50
CA GLU A 108 0.59 10.92 -2.23
C GLU A 108 -0.53 10.69 -1.20
N PRO A 109 -1.61 11.52 -1.12
CA PRO A 109 -2.75 11.24 -0.26
C PRO A 109 -3.43 9.88 -0.53
N GLU A 110 -3.39 9.39 -1.77
CA GLU A 110 -3.98 8.11 -2.18
C GLU A 110 -3.02 6.92 -1.99
N GLN A 111 -1.76 7.18 -1.61
CA GLN A 111 -0.76 6.15 -1.39
C GLN A 111 -0.76 5.65 0.05
N ILE A 112 -0.19 4.46 0.27
CA ILE A 112 0.01 3.90 1.60
C ILE A 112 1.00 4.76 2.39
N CYS A 113 0.64 5.10 3.62
CA CYS A 113 1.47 5.86 4.55
C CYS A 113 2.13 4.94 5.58
N HIS A 114 3.47 4.98 5.67
CA HIS A 114 4.22 4.21 6.67
C HIS A 114 3.94 4.69 8.11
N GLU A 115 3.68 5.98 8.26
CA GLU A 115 3.36 6.62 9.54
C GLU A 115 1.85 6.67 9.80
N GLN A 116 1.06 5.82 9.13
CA GLN A 116 -0.39 5.90 9.22
C GLN A 116 -0.87 5.59 10.65
N VAL A 117 -1.71 6.49 11.12
CA VAL A 117 -2.51 6.33 12.35
C VAL A 117 -3.93 6.70 11.97
N ALA A 118 -4.89 5.83 12.29
CA ALA A 118 -6.30 6.08 12.02
C ALA A 118 -6.74 7.43 12.62
N ALA A 119 -7.48 8.21 11.81
CA ALA A 119 -8.02 9.52 12.18
C ALA A 119 -9.19 9.40 13.17
#